data_AF-A0A537T6Q6-F1
#
_entry.id   AF-A0A537T6Q6-F1
#
_cell.length_a   1.000
_cell.length_b   1.000
_cell.length_c   1.000
_cell.angle_alpha   90.00
_cell.angle_beta   90.00
_cell.angle_gamma   90.00
#
_symmetry.space_group_name_H-M   'P 1'
#
loop_
_entity.id
_entity.type
_entity.pdbx_description
1 polymer ?
#
loop_
_entity_poly.entity_id
_entity_poly.type
_entity_poly.pdbx_seq_one_letter_code
_entity_poly.pdbx_strand_id
1 'polypeptide(L)' 'MMTKTSQPGAEPANVFEDRLTPGQWRVEWFDDDGRCELEIFTGEGARRQALRYAMQKYGHFREVQLEQQGEALRLP' A
#
# COMPACT_ATOMS: atom_id res chain seq x y z
N MET A 1 1.86 -25.69 4.48
CA MET A 1 2.70 -24.62 3.90
C MET A 1 2.18 -23.27 4.39
N MET A 2 3.05 -22.26 4.44
CA MET A 2 2.82 -20.85 4.83
C MET A 2 2.93 -20.52 6.33
N THR A 3 4.15 -20.57 6.85
CA THR A 3 4.57 -19.68 7.95
C THR A 3 5.31 -18.50 7.33
N LYS A 4 4.59 -17.46 6.90
CA LYS A 4 5.23 -16.15 6.64
C LYS A 4 4.95 -15.25 7.84
N THR A 5 5.44 -15.69 8.99
CA THR A 5 5.76 -14.78 10.09
C THR A 5 6.71 -13.75 9.53
N SER A 6 6.31 -12.48 9.56
CA SER A 6 7.15 -11.32 9.24
C SER A 6 8.57 -11.57 9.75
N GLN A 7 9.48 -11.89 8.85
CA GLN A 7 10.89 -12.02 9.20
C GLN A 7 11.36 -10.63 9.60
N PRO A 8 12.07 -10.47 10.73
CA PRO A 8 12.74 -9.22 11.05
C PRO A 8 13.73 -8.91 9.91
N GLY A 9 13.39 -7.90 9.09
CA GLY A 9 14.11 -7.55 7.86
C GLY A 9 13.23 -7.40 6.61
N ALA A 10 11.98 -7.87 6.62
CA ALA A 10 11.07 -7.69 5.49
C ALA A 10 10.64 -6.21 5.34
N GLU A 11 10.66 -5.69 4.11
CA GLU A 11 10.21 -4.33 3.80
C GLU A 11 8.77 -4.08 4.28
N PRO A 12 8.46 -2.88 4.80
CA PRO A 12 7.10 -2.55 5.22
C PRO A 12 6.16 -2.43 4.01
N ALA A 13 4.90 -2.84 4.17
CA ALA A 13 3.90 -2.60 3.12
C ALA A 13 3.62 -1.10 2.96
N ASN A 14 3.44 -0.64 1.73
CA ASN A 14 2.94 0.69 1.41
C ASN A 14 1.42 0.67 1.49
N VAL A 15 0.82 1.65 2.18
CA VAL A 15 -0.63 1.84 2.22
C VAL A 15 -0.95 3.25 1.78
N PHE A 16 -1.77 3.42 0.75
CA PHE A 16 -2.05 4.74 0.18
C PHE A 16 -3.41 4.80 -0.51
N GLU A 17 -3.95 6.01 -0.66
CA GLU A 17 -5.15 6.25 -1.46
C GLU A 17 -4.84 6.14 -2.95
N ASP A 18 -5.69 5.47 -3.71
CA ASP A 18 -5.52 5.33 -5.15
C ASP A 18 -5.66 6.69 -5.85
N ARG A 19 -4.70 6.99 -6.72
CA ARG A 19 -4.64 8.28 -7.44
C ARG A 19 -5.73 8.42 -8.51
N LEU A 20 -6.12 7.31 -9.14
CA LEU A 20 -7.09 7.32 -10.24
C LEU A 20 -8.52 7.25 -9.72
N THR A 21 -8.70 6.63 -8.55
CA THR A 21 -9.99 6.39 -7.93
C THR A 21 -9.96 6.81 -6.45
N PRO A 22 -10.10 8.13 -6.16
CA PRO A 22 -10.18 8.62 -4.80
C PRO A 22 -11.24 7.88 -3.98
N GLY A 23 -10.94 7.62 -2.71
CA GLY A 23 -11.73 6.77 -1.82
C GLY A 23 -11.40 5.28 -1.90
N GLN A 24 -10.67 4.82 -2.92
CA GLN A 24 -10.06 3.48 -2.89
C GLN A 24 -8.70 3.53 -2.20
N TRP A 25 -8.35 2.45 -1.52
CA TRP A 25 -7.09 2.34 -0.78
C TRP A 25 -6.34 1.10 -1.21
N ARG A 26 -5.04 1.26 -1.46
CA ARG A 26 -4.16 0.23 -1.98
C ARG A 26 -3.13 -0.16 -0.94
N VAL A 27 -2.85 -1.45 -0.89
CA VAL A 27 -1.73 -2.01 -0.12
C VAL A 27 -0.78 -2.68 -1.10
N GLU A 28 0.44 -2.18 -1.17
CA GLU A 28 1.51 -2.75 -1.99
C GLU A 28 2.63 -3.25 -1.10
N TRP A 29 3.01 -4.51 -1.25
CA TRP A 29 4.14 -5.10 -0.55
C TRP A 29 5.04 -5.81 -1.54
N PHE A 30 6.35 -5.64 -1.38
CA PHE A 30 7.35 -6.26 -2.24
C PHE A 30 8.11 -7.30 -1.43
N ASP A 31 8.25 -8.52 -1.97
CA ASP A 31 9.19 -9.48 -1.41
C ASP A 31 10.63 -9.20 -1.86
N ASP A 32 11.57 -9.95 -1.29
CA ASP A 32 13.00 -9.83 -1.57
C ASP A 32 13.37 -10.18 -3.03
N ASP A 33 12.49 -10.89 -3.74
CA ASP A 33 12.62 -11.20 -5.16
C ASP A 33 12.06 -10.06 -6.06
N GLY A 34 11.55 -8.99 -5.46
CA GLY A 34 10.96 -7.83 -6.14
C GLY A 34 9.55 -8.09 -6.66
N ARG A 35 8.87 -9.16 -6.23
CA ARG A 35 7.47 -9.42 -6.62
C ARG A 35 6.54 -8.53 -5.81
N CYS A 36 5.64 -7.85 -6.50
CA CYS A 36 4.64 -6.99 -5.88
C CYS A 36 3.35 -7.79 -5.59
N GLU A 37 2.93 -7.80 -4.33
CA GLU A 37 1.58 -8.15 -3.91
C GLU A 37 0.76 -6.85 -3.76
N LEU A 38 -0.30 -6.71 -4.57
CA LEU A 38 -1.23 -5.57 -4.53
C LEU A 38 -2.61 -6.02 -4.07
N GLU A 39 -3.19 -5.29 -3.11
CA GLU A 39 -4.58 -5.44 -2.67
C GLU A 39 -5.30 -4.09 -2.70
N ILE A 40 -6.57 -4.09 -3.13
CA ILE A 40 -7.37 -2.86 -3.29
C ILE A 40 -8.65 -2.94 -2.46
N PHE A 41 -8.87 -1.91 -1.64
CA PHE A 41 -10.02 -1.76 -0.77
C PHE A 41 -10.90 -0.62 -1.26
N THR A 42 -12.21 -0.83 -1.26
CA THR A 42 -13.19 0.15 -1.76
C THR A 42 -14.31 0.39 -0.74
N GLY A 43 -14.92 1.57 -0.76
CA GLY A 43 -16.06 1.93 0.08
C GLY A 43 -15.68 2.74 1.32
N GLU A 44 -16.68 3.10 2.13
CA GLU A 44 -16.56 4.06 3.26
C GLU A 44 -15.50 3.67 4.32
N GLY A 45 -15.16 2.39 4.40
CA GLY A 45 -14.15 1.85 5.32
C GLY A 45 -12.79 1.51 4.68
N ALA A 46 -12.57 1.81 3.40
CA ALA A 46 -11.43 1.32 2.61
C ALA A 46 -10.09 1.55 3.30
N ARG A 47 -9.81 2.79 3.74
CA ARG A 47 -8.58 3.13 4.47
C ARG A 47 -8.37 2.24 5.69
N ARG A 48 -9.39 2.10 6.53
CA ARG A 48 -9.31 1.34 7.78
C ARG A 48 -9.11 -0.14 7.51
N GLN A 49 -9.74 -0.67 6.46
CA GLN A 49 -9.57 -2.05 6.04
C GLN A 49 -8.15 -2.29 5.51
N ALA A 50 -7.63 -1.39 4.67
CA ALA A 50 -6.26 -1.46 4.15
C ALA A 50 -5.21 -1.45 5.26
N LEU A 51 -5.31 -0.51 6.22
CA LEU A 51 -4.40 -0.43 7.37
C LEU A 51 -4.45 -1.68 8.24
N ARG A 52 -5.67 -2.19 8.52
CA ARG A 52 -5.85 -3.42 9.29
C ARG A 52 -5.26 -4.62 8.56
N TYR A 53 -5.50 -4.74 7.26
CA TYR A 53 -4.95 -5.81 6.43
C TYR A 53 -3.43 -5.80 6.44
N ALA A 54 -2.81 -4.63 6.22
CA ALA A 54 -1.37 -4.50 6.19
C ALA A 54 -0.72 -4.89 7.54
N MET A 55 -1.31 -4.46 8.66
CA MET A 55 -0.89 -4.87 9.99
C MET A 55 -1.05 -6.37 10.22
N GLN A 56 -2.17 -6.97 9.83
CA GLN A 56 -2.43 -8.40 10.06
C GLN A 56 -1.57 -9.32 9.18
N LYS A 57 -1.33 -8.93 7.92
CA LYS A 57 -0.63 -9.77 6.95
C LYS A 57 0.89 -9.58 6.97
N TYR A 58 1.36 -8.33 7.11
CA TYR A 58 2.78 -7.99 6.99
C TYR A 58 3.40 -7.54 8.32
N GLY A 59 2.59 -7.25 9.34
CA GLY A 59 3.06 -6.84 10.68
C GLY A 59 3.52 -5.39 10.76
N HIS A 60 4.00 -4.81 9.66
CA HIS A 60 4.47 -3.43 9.58
C HIS A 60 4.02 -2.80 8.28
N PHE A 61 3.73 -1.50 8.32
CA PHE A 61 3.38 -0.75 7.12
C PHE A 61 3.81 0.71 7.26
N ARG A 62 3.94 1.39 6.12
CA ARG A 62 4.05 2.84 6.02
C ARG A 62 2.88 3.38 5.22
N GLU A 63 2.23 4.39 5.78
CA GLU A 63 1.16 5.09 5.08
C GLU A 63 1.80 6.16 4.18
N VAL A 64 1.63 6.03 2.87
CA VAL A 64 2.26 6.89 1.88
C VAL A 64 1.24 7.92 1.42
N GLN A 65 1.53 9.19 1.67
CA GLN A 65 0.81 10.27 1.03
C GLN A 65 1.40 10.43 -0.36
N LEU A 66 0.67 9.94 -1.36
CA LEU A 66 1.04 10.18 -2.73
C LEU A 66 0.70 11.64 -3.04
N GLU A 67 1.69 12.53 -2.94
CA GLU A 67 1.56 13.89 -3.43
C GLU A 67 1.06 13.83 -4.89
N GLN A 68 0.02 14.62 -5.18
CA GLN A 68 -0.57 14.70 -6.51
C GLN A 68 0.49 15.25 -7.46
N GLN A 69 1.29 14.38 -8.07
CA GLN A 69 2.14 14.75 -9.19
C GLN A 69 1.26 14.88 -10.44
N GLY A 70 0.44 15.91 -10.46
CA GLY A 70 -0.28 16.42 -11.62
C GLY A 70 -0.11 17.93 -11.64
N GLU A 71 0.56 18.44 -12.69
CA GLU A 71 0.97 19.84 -12.93
C GLU A 71 2.12 20.37 -12.02
N ALA A 72 3.31 20.73 -12.51
CA ALA A 72 3.58 21.50 -13.70
C ALA A 72 4.94 21.14 -14.35
N LEU A 73 4.88 20.36 -15.42
CA LEU A 73 5.81 20.53 -16.54
C LEU A 73 5.04 21.22 -17.68
N ARG A 74 4.47 22.39 -17.38
CA ARG A 74 4.15 23.35 -18.45
C ARG A 74 5.48 23.98 -18.84
N LEU A 75 6.13 23.35 -19.80
CA LEU A 75 7.27 23.91 -20.51
C LEU A 75 6.86 25.28 -21.10
N PRO A 76 7.73 26.29 -21.05
CA PRO A 76 7.55 27.49 -21.86
C PRO A 76 7.64 27.16 -23.36
#